data_AF-X1I0B4-F1
#
_entry.id   AF-X1I0B4-F1
#
_cell.length_a   1.000
_cell.length_b   1.000
_cell.length_c   1.000
_cell.angle_alpha   90.00
_cell.angle_beta   90.00
_cell.angle_gamma   90.00
#
_symmetry.space_group_name_H-M   'P 1'
#
loop_
_entity.id
_entity.type
_entity.pdbx_description
1 polymer ?
#
loop_
_entity_poly.entity_id
_entity_poly.type
_entity_poly.pdbx_seq_one_letter_code
_entity_poly.pdbx_strand_id
1 'polypeptide(L)'
;MKRILISLMTIALVGALIGGGVYAYFSDIETSTGNIFTAGTLNLKVSDDDPLTAHFEVTDTYGGESGSDDWLLKNDGSIAGSLDITFSNIVDAENGVN
;
A
#
# COMPACT_ATOMS: atom_id res chain seq x y z
N MET A 1 -17.38 -28.39 -65.52
CA MET A 1 -17.90 -28.33 -64.13
C MET A 1 -16.86 -28.76 -63.09
N LYS A 2 -16.30 -29.98 -63.13
CA LYS A 2 -15.33 -30.46 -62.11
C LYS A 2 -14.13 -29.52 -61.84
N ARG A 3 -13.56 -28.90 -62.87
CA ARG A 3 -12.41 -27.97 -62.74
C ARG A 3 -12.73 -26.69 -61.97
N ILE A 4 -13.94 -26.16 -62.14
CA ILE A 4 -14.41 -24.95 -61.43
C ILE A 4 -14.64 -25.26 -59.96
N LEU A 5 -15.21 -26.44 -59.67
CA LEU A 5 -15.43 -26.89 -58.30
C LEU A 5 -14.10 -27.06 -57.54
N ILE A 6 -13.10 -27.67 -58.19
CA ILE A 6 -11.76 -27.84 -57.62
C ILE A 6 -11.10 -26.47 -57.33
N SER A 7 -11.19 -25.52 -58.27
CA SER A 7 -10.67 -24.16 -58.09
C SER A 7 -11.35 -23.43 -56.93
N LEU A 8 -12.68 -23.55 -56.81
CA LEU A 8 -13.42 -22.94 -55.72
C LEU A 8 -13.04 -23.54 -54.36
N MET A 9 -12.87 -24.87 -54.29
CA MET A 9 -12.41 -25.54 -53.07
C MET A 9 -11.00 -25.10 -52.67
N THR A 10 -10.08 -24.90 -53.62
CA THR A 10 -8.74 -24.39 -53.30
C THR A 10 -8.76 -22.97 -52.76
N ILE A 11 -9.61 -22.09 -53.31
CA ILE A 11 -9.73 -20.71 -52.81
C ILE A 11 -10.33 -20.70 -51.40
N ALA A 12 -11.39 -21.50 -51.16
CA ALA A 12 -11.99 -21.63 -49.84
C ALA A 12 -10.99 -22.19 -48.80
N LEU A 13 -10.18 -23.17 -49.19
CA LEU A 13 -9.13 -23.73 -48.33
C LEU A 13 -8.08 -22.68 -47.95
N VAL A 14 -7.59 -21.91 -48.93
CA VAL A 14 -6.64 -20.82 -48.66
C VAL A 14 -7.25 -19.76 -47.74
N GLY A 15 -8.50 -19.37 -47.98
CA GLY A 15 -9.22 -18.44 -47.12
C GLY A 15 -9.38 -18.95 -45.69
N ALA A 16 -9.70 -20.23 -45.51
CA ALA A 16 -9.81 -20.85 -44.19
C ALA A 16 -8.46 -20.92 -43.45
N LEU A 17 -7.36 -21.22 -44.15
CA LEU A 17 -6.02 -21.24 -43.56
C LEU A 17 -5.57 -19.85 -43.12
N ILE A 18 -5.78 -18.83 -43.96
CA ILE A 18 -5.44 -17.43 -43.61
C ILE A 18 -6.32 -16.94 -42.46
N GLY A 19 -7.64 -17.11 -42.57
CA GLY A 19 -8.59 -16.66 -41.55
C GLY A 19 -8.38 -17.37 -40.21
N GLY A 20 -8.14 -18.70 -40.23
CA GLY A 20 -7.84 -19.49 -39.05
C GLY A 20 -6.51 -19.10 -38.39
N GLY A 21 -5.47 -18.83 -39.20
CA GLY A 21 -4.17 -18.37 -38.69
C GLY A 21 -4.24 -16.99 -38.04
N VAL A 22 -4.94 -16.04 -38.67
CA VAL A 22 -5.16 -14.70 -38.11
C VAL A 22 -6.00 -14.78 -36.82
N TYR A 23 -7.08 -15.55 -36.83
CA TYR A 23 -7.90 -15.76 -35.64
C TYR A 23 -7.07 -16.34 -34.50
N ALA A 24 -6.29 -17.39 -34.75
CA ALA A 24 -5.44 -18.02 -33.75
C ALA A 24 -4.41 -17.03 -33.18
N TYR A 25 -3.77 -16.23 -34.04
CA TYR A 25 -2.77 -15.24 -33.62
C TYR A 25 -3.36 -14.15 -32.70
N PHE A 26 -4.60 -13.71 -32.93
CA PHE A 26 -5.25 -12.66 -32.14
C PHE A 26 -6.16 -13.18 -31.02
N SER A 27 -6.47 -14.47 -31.00
CA SER A 27 -7.30 -15.07 -29.95
C SER A 27 -6.53 -15.46 -28.70
N ASP A 28 -5.19 -15.42 -28.76
CA ASP A 28 -4.36 -15.75 -27.62
C ASP A 28 -4.50 -14.65 -26.55
N ILE A 29 -4.98 -15.05 -25.37
CA ILE A 29 -5.17 -14.17 -24.22
C ILE A 29 -4.24 -14.65 -23.13
N GLU A 30 -3.14 -13.94 -22.95
CA GLU A 30 -2.23 -14.16 -21.84
C GLU A 30 -2.71 -13.38 -20.62
N THR A 31 -3.16 -14.09 -19.58
CA THR A 31 -3.51 -13.48 -18.30
C THR A 31 -2.26 -13.40 -17.43
N SER A 32 -1.77 -12.19 -17.20
CA SER A 32 -0.73 -11.97 -16.18
C SER A 32 -1.35 -12.13 -14.79
N THR A 33 -1.24 -13.33 -14.22
CA THR A 33 -1.64 -13.62 -12.84
C THR A 33 -0.55 -13.11 -11.89
N GLY A 34 -0.95 -12.39 -10.84
CA GLY A 34 -0.01 -11.85 -9.84
C GLY A 34 0.40 -10.39 -10.03
N ASN A 35 -0.26 -9.62 -10.92
CA ASN A 35 -0.15 -8.16 -10.90
C ASN A 35 -0.84 -7.61 -9.64
N ILE A 36 -0.09 -7.52 -8.54
CA ILE A 36 -0.55 -6.95 -7.28
C ILE A 36 0.01 -5.53 -7.18
N PHE A 37 -0.87 -4.54 -7.29
CA PHE A 37 -0.55 -3.16 -6.91
C PHE A 37 -0.75 -3.01 -5.40
N THR A 38 0.26 -3.39 -4.60
CA THR A 38 0.21 -3.19 -3.15
C THR A 38 0.61 -1.75 -2.82
N ALA A 39 -0.30 -0.99 -2.23
CA ALA A 39 0.05 0.31 -1.66
C ALA A 39 0.93 0.11 -0.42
N GLY A 40 1.96 0.96 -0.28
CA GLY A 40 2.73 1.03 0.95
C GLY A 40 1.90 1.60 2.11
N THR A 41 2.23 1.23 3.34
CA THR A 41 1.61 1.77 4.55
C THR A 41 2.63 2.56 5.37
N LEU A 42 2.19 3.66 5.98
CA LEU A 42 2.94 4.36 7.01
C LEU A 42 2.10 4.27 8.30
N ASN A 43 2.57 3.49 9.28
CA ASN A 43 1.90 3.31 10.56
C ASN A 43 2.89 3.57 11.68
N LEU A 44 2.72 4.66 12.42
CA LEU A 44 3.59 5.02 13.54
C LEU A 44 2.94 4.54 14.84
N LYS A 45 3.68 3.73 15.59
CA LYS A 45 3.32 3.22 16.90
C LYS A 45 4.23 3.81 17.95
N VAL A 46 3.70 3.95 19.17
CA VAL A 46 4.49 4.26 20.36
C VAL A 46 4.59 2.94 21.14
N SER A 47 5.81 2.44 21.27
CA SER A 47 6.10 1.09 21.73
C SER A 47 5.30 0.05 20.93
N ASP A 48 4.44 -0.74 21.59
CA ASP A 48 3.67 -1.82 20.96
C ASP A 48 2.16 -1.50 20.79
N ASP A 49 1.70 -0.31 21.20
CA ASP A 49 0.27 0.06 21.21
C ASP A 49 -0.23 0.71 19.89
N ASP A 50 -1.49 0.43 19.51
CA ASP A 50 -2.16 0.94 18.30
C ASP A 50 -3.72 0.95 18.46
N PRO A 51 -4.44 2.09 18.36
CA PRO A 51 -3.97 3.48 18.25
C PRO A 51 -3.65 4.08 19.63
N LEU A 52 -2.62 4.93 19.73
CA LEU A 52 -2.16 5.43 21.03
C LEU A 52 -2.24 6.94 21.19
N THR A 53 -2.71 7.37 22.38
CA THR A 53 -2.46 8.69 22.96
C THR A 53 -1.41 8.52 24.06
N ALA A 54 -0.18 8.97 23.83
CA ALA A 54 0.87 8.95 24.86
C ALA A 54 0.74 10.22 25.72
N HIS A 55 0.69 10.05 27.04
CA HIS A 55 0.65 11.15 28.00
C HIS A 55 1.92 11.13 28.85
N PHE A 56 2.56 12.29 28.99
CA PHE A 56 3.61 12.51 29.97
C PHE A 56 2.96 13.18 31.18
N GLU A 57 2.92 12.46 32.30
CA GLU A 57 2.35 12.96 33.55
C GLU A 57 3.44 12.94 34.63
N VAL A 58 3.59 14.07 35.31
CA VAL A 58 4.52 14.22 36.45
C VAL A 58 3.73 14.82 37.59
N THR A 59 3.76 14.17 38.75
CA THR A 59 3.04 14.59 39.96
C THR A 59 4.00 14.76 41.14
N ASP A 60 3.58 15.50 42.16
CA ASP A 60 4.28 15.65 43.45
C ASP A 60 5.75 16.14 43.33
N THR A 61 6.03 17.00 42.36
CA THR A 61 7.39 17.50 42.14
C THR A 61 7.82 18.52 43.19
N TYR A 62 9.12 18.62 43.44
CA TYR A 62 9.71 19.63 44.31
C TYR A 62 10.86 20.39 43.65
N GLY A 63 11.21 21.54 44.22
CA GLY A 63 12.23 22.43 43.66
C GLY A 63 13.58 21.73 43.49
N GLY A 64 14.10 21.73 42.25
CA GLY A 64 15.37 21.10 41.89
C GLY A 64 15.24 19.66 41.39
N GLU A 65 14.04 19.10 41.31
CA GLU A 65 13.80 17.77 40.74
C GLU A 65 13.90 17.77 39.22
N SER A 66 14.46 16.69 38.67
CA SER A 66 14.56 16.45 37.23
C SER A 66 14.30 14.98 36.94
N GLY A 67 13.57 14.70 35.86
CA GLY A 67 13.29 13.35 35.36
C GLY A 67 13.23 13.31 33.85
N SER A 68 13.24 12.09 33.30
CA SER A 68 13.06 11.82 31.88
C SER A 68 12.17 10.59 31.74
N ASP A 69 11.36 10.57 30.69
CA ASP A 69 10.66 9.38 30.23
C ASP A 69 10.94 9.21 28.73
N ASP A 70 11.08 7.96 28.31
CA ASP A 70 11.48 7.61 26.95
C ASP A 70 10.30 6.95 26.22
N TRP A 71 9.90 7.52 25.09
CA TRP A 71 8.94 6.89 24.18
C TRP A 71 9.64 6.35 22.95
N LEU A 72 9.44 5.06 22.69
CA LEU A 72 9.93 4.42 21.48
C LEU A 72 8.91 4.64 20.35
N LEU A 73 9.26 5.41 19.32
CA LEU A 73 8.42 5.50 18.12
C LEU A 73 8.93 4.53 17.05
N LYS A 74 8.03 3.68 16.55
CA LYS A 74 8.34 2.70 15.51
C LYS A 74 7.39 2.84 14.33
N ASN A 75 7.96 2.84 13.13
CA ASN A 75 7.19 2.63 11.91
C ASN A 75 6.96 1.12 11.72
N ASP A 76 5.71 0.69 11.84
CA ASP A 76 5.26 -0.68 11.57
C ASP A 76 4.66 -0.83 10.15
N GLY A 77 4.89 0.17 9.30
CA GLY A 77 4.51 0.18 7.89
C GLY A 77 5.63 -0.28 6.95
N SER A 78 5.36 -0.19 5.65
CA SER A 78 6.25 -0.65 4.58
C SER A 78 6.96 0.47 3.80
N ILE A 79 6.64 1.74 4.07
CA ILE A 79 7.31 2.89 3.46
C ILE A 79 7.94 3.80 4.51
N ALA A 80 9.04 4.46 4.14
CA ALA A 80 9.66 5.49 4.97
C ALA A 80 8.77 6.75 5.05
N GLY A 81 8.89 7.49 6.14
CA GLY A 81 8.21 8.76 6.37
C GLY A 81 9.10 9.73 7.16
N SER A 82 8.61 10.96 7.35
CA SER A 82 9.20 11.92 8.28
C SER A 82 8.37 11.95 9.56
N LEU A 83 9.04 12.09 10.70
CA LEU A 83 8.40 12.23 12.00
C LEU A 83 8.42 13.70 12.41
N ASP A 84 7.24 14.28 12.65
CA ASP A 84 7.08 15.60 13.25
C ASP A 84 6.36 15.46 14.59
N ILE A 85 6.94 16.01 15.66
CA ILE A 85 6.40 15.94 17.02
C ILE A 85 5.95 17.34 17.45
N THR A 86 4.73 17.46 17.97
CA THR A 86 4.18 18.71 18.51
C THR A 86 3.56 18.46 19.88
N PHE A 87 3.93 19.27 20.87
CA PHE A 87 3.29 19.26 22.19
C PHE A 87 2.09 20.22 22.18
N SER A 88 0.97 19.80 22.77
CA SER A 88 -0.23 20.63 22.90
C SER A 88 -0.88 20.43 24.27
N ASN A 89 -1.66 21.41 24.73
CA ASN A 89 -2.40 21.36 25.99
C ASN A 89 -1.53 21.04 27.23
N ILE A 90 -0.41 21.74 27.37
CA ILE A 90 0.37 21.72 28.62
C ILE A 90 -0.53 22.33 29.71
N VAL A 91 -0.94 21.50 30.67
CA VAL A 91 -1.70 21.93 31.84
C VAL A 91 -0.75 21.95 33.02
N ASP A 92 -0.53 23.14 33.58
CA ASP A 92 0.14 23.31 34.85
C ASP A 92 -0.92 23.52 35.93
N ALA A 93 -1.04 22.56 36.83
CA ALA A 93 -1.88 22.66 38.01
C ALA A 93 -1.00 23.03 39.20
N GLU A 94 -0.40 24.23 39.17
CA GLU A 94 0.19 24.82 40.36
C GLU A 94 -0.88 24.84 41.46
N ASN A 95 -0.57 24.29 42.63
CA ASN A 95 -1.47 24.11 43.78
C ASN A 95 -1.96 25.45 44.40
N GLY A 96 -2.48 26.38 43.60
CA GLY A 96 -3.16 27.59 44.04
C GLY A 96 -2.26 28.70 44.59
N VAL A 97 -0.96 28.73 44.25
CA VAL A 97 -0.03 29.76 44.72
C VAL A 97 0.45 30.60 43.53
N ASN A 98 -0.20 31.74 43.30
CA ASN A 98 0.36 32.86 42.52
C ASN A 98 1.22 33.76 43.43
#